data_AF-R4YXJ2-F1
#
_entry.id   AF-R4YXJ2-F1
#
_cell.length_a   1.000
_cell.length_b   1.000
_cell.length_c   1.000
_cell.angle_alpha   90.00
_cell.angle_beta   90.00
_cell.angle_gamma   90.00
#
_symmetry.space_group_name_H-M   'P 1'
#
loop_
_entity.id
_entity.type
_entity.pdbx_description
1 polymer ?
#
loop_
_entity_poly.entity_id
_entity_poly.type
_entity_poly.pdbx_seq_one_letter_code
_entity_poly.pdbx_strand_id
1 'polypeptide(L)'
;MEAVQPFPDGNGRSGRLLIQRMLRSAGLTRRSSIPLSAGLLTESTRSFDALNRYREGDVDPIIGTFVDATFHSLSNADQLVDYLFAALLRWTDRVVARCDSAVWPLLEYCIGHPAITIKAAVTALGVSDPDIAA
;
A
#
# COMPACT_ATOMS: atom_id res chain seq x y z
N MET A 1 -4.40 18.58 -9.10
CA MET A 1 -3.91 19.85 -8.51
C MET A 1 -2.92 20.46 -9.49
N GLU A 2 -3.43 20.98 -10.60
CA GLU A 2 -2.61 21.61 -11.66
C GLU A 2 -3.28 22.87 -12.24
N ALA A 3 -4.18 23.51 -11.47
CA ALA A 3 -4.83 24.76 -11.90
C ALA A 3 -4.41 25.99 -11.06
N VAL A 4 -3.69 25.81 -9.95
CA VAL A 4 -3.08 26.91 -9.20
C VAL A 4 -1.72 26.41 -8.70
N GLN A 5 -0.64 27.05 -9.14
CA GLN A 5 0.72 26.82 -8.63
C GLN A 5 1.11 27.96 -7.66
N PRO A 6 0.82 27.84 -6.36
CA PRO A 6 1.21 28.86 -5.39
C PRO A 6 2.66 28.71 -4.90
N PHE A 7 3.38 27.64 -5.29
CA PHE A 7 4.77 27.41 -4.85
C PHE A 7 5.68 26.92 -5.98
N PRO A 8 6.99 27.29 -5.94
CA PRO A 8 7.94 27.02 -7.04
C PRO A 8 8.30 25.55 -7.26
N ASP A 9 8.18 24.70 -6.23
CA ASP A 9 8.41 23.25 -6.32
C ASP A 9 7.60 22.49 -5.24
N GLY A 10 7.27 21.21 -5.47
CA GLY A 10 6.59 20.33 -4.49
C GLY A 10 5.07 20.13 -4.66
N ASN A 11 4.45 20.66 -5.72
CA ASN A 11 3.00 20.63 -5.93
C ASN A 11 2.38 19.21 -5.99
N GLY A 12 3.12 18.23 -6.52
CA GLY A 12 2.71 16.82 -6.52
C GLY A 12 2.71 16.15 -5.13
N ARG A 13 3.48 16.66 -4.17
CA ARG A 13 3.48 16.17 -2.76
C ARG A 13 2.30 16.77 -1.98
N SER A 14 2.02 18.05 -2.18
CA SER A 14 0.87 18.75 -1.58
C SER A 14 -0.47 18.17 -2.04
N GLY A 15 -0.60 17.84 -3.33
CA GLY A 15 -1.79 17.16 -3.88
C GLY A 15 -2.04 15.80 -3.24
N ARG A 16 -0.99 14.98 -3.07
CA ARG A 16 -1.07 13.67 -2.40
C ARG A 16 -1.44 13.79 -0.92
N LEU A 17 -0.96 14.82 -0.23
CA LEU A 17 -1.31 15.10 1.17
C LEU A 17 -2.77 15.50 1.35
N LEU A 18 -3.32 16.35 0.46
CA LEU A 18 -4.73 16.74 0.49
C LEU A 18 -5.65 15.54 0.24
N ILE A 19 -5.30 14.72 -0.76
CA ILE A 19 -5.94 13.46 -1.10
C ILE A 19 -5.96 12.48 0.09
N GLN A 20 -4.81 12.27 0.75
CA GLN A 20 -4.71 11.43 1.94
C GLN A 20 -5.56 11.97 3.10
N ARG A 21 -5.63 13.30 3.28
CA ARG A 21 -6.49 13.93 4.30
C ARG A 21 -7.98 13.75 4.00
N MET A 22 -8.40 13.90 2.75
CA MET A 22 -9.81 13.70 2.34
C MET A 22 -10.26 12.24 2.54
N LEU A 23 -9.38 11.28 2.22
CA LEU A 23 -9.63 9.86 2.45
C LEU A 23 -9.68 9.50 3.93
N ARG A 24 -8.84 10.14 4.75
CA ARG A 24 -8.90 10.01 6.21
C ARG A 24 -10.17 10.64 6.79
N SER A 25 -10.61 11.80 6.29
CA SER A 25 -11.86 12.44 6.75
C SER A 25 -13.12 11.70 6.33
N ALA A 26 -13.08 10.95 5.22
CA ALA A 26 -14.17 10.07 4.80
C ALA A 26 -14.26 8.76 5.59
N GLY A 27 -13.36 8.54 6.57
CA GLY A 27 -13.33 7.31 7.39
C GLY A 27 -12.75 6.08 6.68
N LEU A 28 -12.25 6.26 5.45
CA LEU A 28 -11.78 5.18 4.56
C LEU A 28 -10.33 4.74 4.82
N THR A 29 -9.59 5.41 5.71
CA THR A 29 -8.25 4.99 6.14
C THR A 29 -8.10 5.09 7.65
N ARG A 30 -8.08 3.94 8.35
CA ARG A 30 -7.76 3.88 9.79
C ARG A 30 -6.28 3.61 10.07
N ARG A 31 -5.52 2.93 9.19
CA ARG A 31 -4.12 2.54 9.51
C ARG A 31 -3.08 2.51 8.38
N SER A 32 -3.41 2.65 7.09
CA SER A 32 -2.40 2.53 6.01
C SER A 32 -2.57 3.55 4.88
N SER A 33 -1.46 3.87 4.21
CA SER A 33 -1.42 4.69 3.00
C SER A 33 -2.04 3.91 1.83
N ILE A 34 -3.15 4.39 1.27
CA ILE A 34 -3.72 3.80 0.05
C ILE A 34 -2.71 3.98 -1.10
N PRO A 35 -2.37 2.92 -1.86
CA PRO A 35 -1.50 3.01 -3.02
C PRO A 35 -2.26 3.62 -4.22
N LEU A 36 -2.71 4.87 -4.07
CA LEU A 36 -3.42 5.65 -5.09
C LEU A 36 -2.63 5.82 -6.39
N SER A 37 -1.31 5.71 -6.29
CA SER A 37 -0.40 5.73 -7.44
C SER A 37 -0.78 4.65 -8.46
N ALA A 38 -1.21 3.48 -8.00
CA ALA A 38 -1.57 2.38 -8.89
C ALA A 38 -2.85 2.67 -9.69
N GLY A 39 -3.86 3.29 -9.05
CA GLY A 39 -5.14 3.62 -9.70
C GLY A 39 -5.12 4.88 -10.57
N LEU A 40 -4.27 5.87 -10.25
CA LEU A 40 -4.14 7.10 -11.06
C LEU A 40 -3.33 6.89 -12.35
N LEU A 41 -2.44 5.90 -12.37
CA LEU A 41 -1.64 5.54 -13.55
C LEU A 41 -2.42 4.69 -14.57
N THR A 42 -3.50 4.03 -14.15
CA THR A 42 -4.27 3.12 -15.03
C THR A 42 -5.03 3.88 -16.12
N GLU A 43 -5.34 5.16 -15.93
CA GLU A 43 -6.11 5.95 -16.88
C GLU A 43 -5.57 7.39 -17.01
N SER A 44 -4.36 7.49 -17.55
CA SER A 44 -3.65 8.77 -17.72
C SER A 44 -4.47 9.75 -18.57
N THR A 45 -5.11 9.29 -19.65
CA THR A 45 -5.85 10.14 -20.60
C THR A 45 -7.10 10.75 -19.96
N ARG A 46 -7.90 9.97 -19.24
CA ARG A 46 -9.09 10.47 -18.52
C ARG A 46 -8.72 11.43 -17.39
N SER A 47 -7.58 11.18 -16.74
CA SER A 47 -7.05 12.06 -15.70
C SER A 47 -6.61 13.42 -16.27
N PHE A 48 -5.99 13.45 -17.46
CA PHE A 48 -5.65 14.69 -18.15
C PHE A 48 -6.89 15.46 -18.62
N ASP A 49 -7.88 14.77 -19.19
CA ASP A 49 -9.13 15.40 -19.63
C ASP A 49 -9.92 16.00 -18.46
N ALA A 50 -10.07 15.25 -17.36
CA ALA A 50 -10.70 15.74 -16.15
C ALA A 50 -9.99 16.97 -15.55
N LEU A 51 -8.67 17.04 -15.70
CA LEU A 51 -7.87 18.18 -15.27
C LEU A 51 -8.04 19.40 -16.18
N ASN A 52 -8.20 19.20 -17.48
CA ASN A 52 -8.52 20.27 -18.42
C ASN A 52 -9.92 20.84 -18.16
N ARG A 53 -10.93 19.98 -17.97
CA ARG A 53 -12.29 20.41 -17.61
C ARG A 53 -12.32 21.17 -16.28
N TYR A 54 -11.54 20.73 -15.29
CA TYR A 54 -11.37 21.47 -14.04
C TYR A 54 -10.80 22.88 -14.25
N ARG A 55 -9.85 23.06 -15.19
CA ARG A 55 -9.32 24.39 -15.55
C ARG A 55 -10.35 25.28 -16.24
N GLU A 56 -11.32 24.66 -16.92
CA GLU A 56 -12.44 25.34 -17.56
C GLU A 56 -13.60 25.66 -16.58
N GLY A 57 -13.45 25.28 -15.31
CA GLY A 57 -14.42 25.55 -14.24
C GLY A 57 -15.37 24.40 -13.93
N ASP A 58 -15.24 23.27 -14.64
CA ASP A 58 -16.05 22.08 -14.44
C ASP A 58 -15.36 21.10 -13.48
N VAL A 59 -15.84 21.06 -12.24
CA VAL A 59 -15.22 20.32 -11.13
C VAL A 59 -15.69 18.87 -11.02
N ASP A 60 -16.81 18.51 -11.63
CA ASP A 60 -17.41 17.18 -11.46
C ASP A 60 -16.52 16.04 -12.02
N PRO A 61 -15.88 16.18 -13.21
CA PRO A 61 -15.04 15.14 -13.79
C PRO A 61 -13.82 14.78 -12.93
N ILE A 62 -13.21 15.78 -12.27
CA ILE A 62 -12.03 15.55 -11.44
C ILE A 62 -12.40 14.86 -10.13
N ILE A 63 -13.58 15.15 -9.57
CA ILE A 63 -14.11 14.45 -8.39
C ILE A 63 -14.40 12.99 -8.74
N GLY A 64 -15.12 12.74 -9.85
CA GLY A 64 -15.44 11.38 -10.29
C GLY A 64 -14.19 10.54 -10.54
N THR A 65 -13.19 11.09 -11.26
CA THR A 65 -11.91 10.41 -11.49
C THR A 65 -11.21 10.04 -10.18
N PHE A 66 -11.25 10.92 -9.18
CA PHE A 66 -10.64 10.67 -7.89
C PHE A 66 -11.37 9.59 -7.07
N VAL A 67 -12.71 9.61 -7.11
CA VAL A 67 -13.56 8.59 -6.47
C VAL A 67 -13.30 7.21 -7.10
N ASP A 68 -13.30 7.13 -8.43
CA ASP A 68 -13.02 5.89 -9.18
C ASP A 68 -11.64 5.33 -8.83
N ALA A 69 -10.60 6.18 -8.87
CA ALA A 69 -9.23 5.77 -8.54
C ALA A 69 -9.10 5.29 -7.08
N THR A 70 -9.86 5.89 -6.16
CA THR A 70 -9.90 5.48 -4.76
C THR A 70 -10.49 4.08 -4.60
N PHE A 71 -11.68 3.84 -5.16
CA PHE A 71 -12.33 2.53 -5.07
C PHE A 71 -11.51 1.43 -5.74
N HIS A 72 -10.90 1.72 -6.90
CA HIS A 72 -9.99 0.78 -7.54
C HIS A 72 -8.79 0.44 -6.65
N SER A 73 -8.19 1.44 -6.01
CA SER A 73 -7.05 1.23 -5.11
C SER A 73 -7.43 0.43 -3.86
N LEU A 74 -8.64 0.63 -3.32
CA LEU A 74 -9.18 -0.16 -2.21
C LEU A 74 -9.38 -1.63 -2.62
N SER A 75 -9.99 -1.87 -3.78
CA SER A 75 -10.16 -3.23 -4.31
C SER A 75 -8.81 -3.95 -4.51
N ASN A 76 -7.78 -3.24 -4.98
CA ASN A 76 -6.45 -3.81 -5.13
C ASN A 76 -5.79 -4.09 -3.77
N ALA A 77 -6.03 -3.26 -2.76
CA ALA A 77 -5.54 -3.48 -1.41
C ALA A 77 -6.18 -4.72 -0.77
N ASP A 78 -7.51 -4.90 -0.93
CA ASP A 78 -8.22 -6.07 -0.45
C ASP A 78 -7.66 -7.37 -1.09
N GLN A 79 -7.47 -7.37 -2.42
CA GLN A 79 -6.85 -8.51 -3.12
C GLN A 79 -5.43 -8.81 -2.64
N LEU A 80 -4.61 -7.77 -2.38
CA LEU A 80 -3.27 -7.96 -1.85
C LEU A 80 -3.31 -8.63 -0.46
N VAL A 81 -4.22 -8.18 0.41
CA VAL A 81 -4.40 -8.78 1.74
C VAL A 81 -4.79 -10.25 1.61
N ASP A 82 -5.73 -10.58 0.73
CA ASP A 82 -6.14 -11.97 0.46
C ASP A 82 -4.96 -12.83 -0.01
N TYR A 83 -4.12 -12.31 -0.92
CA TYR A 83 -2.93 -13.02 -1.38
C TYR A 83 -1.90 -13.26 -0.28
N LEU A 84 -1.69 -12.29 0.62
CA LEU A 84 -0.77 -12.45 1.75
C LEU A 84 -1.29 -13.52 2.73
N PHE A 85 -2.59 -13.52 3.04
CA PHE A 85 -3.18 -14.57 3.88
C PHE A 85 -3.10 -15.95 3.23
N ALA A 86 -3.39 -16.05 1.94
CA ALA A 86 -3.28 -17.30 1.20
C ALA A 86 -1.82 -17.81 1.17
N ALA A 87 -0.84 -16.93 1.08
CA ALA A 87 0.58 -17.28 1.15
C ALA A 87 0.96 -17.83 2.53
N LEU A 88 0.55 -17.16 3.61
CA LEU A 88 0.80 -17.61 4.98
C LEU A 88 0.15 -18.97 5.25
N LEU A 89 -1.10 -19.17 4.81
CA LEU A 89 -1.79 -20.45 4.96
C LEU A 89 -1.07 -21.58 4.20
N ARG A 90 -0.64 -21.31 2.96
CA ARG A 90 0.15 -22.28 2.18
C ARG A 90 1.48 -22.62 2.82
N TRP A 91 2.15 -21.67 3.47
CA TRP A 91 3.41 -21.95 4.16
C TRP A 91 3.19 -22.76 5.43
N THR A 92 2.19 -22.39 6.23
CA THR A 92 1.85 -23.11 7.47
C THR A 92 1.42 -24.55 7.20
N ASP A 93 0.71 -24.82 6.11
CA ASP A 93 0.32 -26.19 5.69
C ASP A 93 1.52 -27.05 5.25
N ARG A 94 2.57 -26.42 4.71
CA ARG A 94 3.76 -27.13 4.19
C ARG A 94 4.86 -27.36 5.22
N VAL A 95 4.95 -26.50 6.23
CA VAL A 95 6.01 -26.55 7.23
C VAL A 95 5.63 -27.53 8.33
N VAL A 96 6.44 -28.57 8.50
CA VAL A 96 6.33 -29.51 9.62
C VAL A 96 7.33 -29.09 10.70
N ALA A 97 6.84 -28.59 11.82
CA ALA A 97 7.66 -28.22 12.96
C ALA A 97 6.89 -28.39 14.28
N ARG A 98 7.62 -28.46 15.39
CA ARG A 98 7.06 -28.40 16.75
C ARG A 98 6.29 -27.08 16.97
N CYS A 99 5.24 -27.10 17.78
CA CYS A 99 4.37 -25.94 17.99
C CYS A 99 5.08 -24.70 18.59
N ASP A 100 6.18 -24.90 19.29
CA ASP A 100 7.05 -23.87 19.90
C ASP A 100 8.23 -23.47 19.00
N SER A 101 8.25 -23.90 17.73
CA SER A 101 9.32 -23.59 16.80
C SER A 101 9.34 -22.11 16.40
N ALA A 102 10.54 -21.53 16.34
CA ALA A 102 10.79 -20.19 15.80
C ALA A 102 10.37 -20.01 14.33
N VAL A 103 10.11 -21.11 13.60
CA VAL A 103 9.64 -21.04 12.21
C VAL A 103 8.27 -20.37 12.10
N TRP A 104 7.38 -20.51 13.09
CA TRP A 104 6.03 -19.92 13.03
C TRP A 104 6.06 -18.39 13.01
N PRO A 105 6.70 -17.71 13.97
CA PRO A 105 6.84 -16.25 13.90
C PRO A 105 7.72 -15.80 12.73
N LEU A 106 8.63 -16.64 12.22
CA LEU A 106 9.39 -16.35 11.00
C LEU A 106 8.51 -16.30 9.75
N LEU A 107 7.55 -17.23 9.59
CA LEU A 107 6.60 -17.21 8.48
C LEU A 107 5.77 -15.92 8.49
N GLU A 108 5.29 -15.51 9.66
CA GLU A 108 4.55 -14.25 9.82
C GLU A 108 5.43 -13.02 9.50
N TYR A 109 6.69 -13.03 9.97
CA TYR A 109 7.62 -11.94 9.69
C TYR A 109 7.91 -11.79 8.19
N CYS A 110 8.04 -12.89 7.45
CA CYS A 110 8.28 -12.89 6.01
C CYS A 110 7.14 -12.26 5.19
N ILE A 111 5.90 -12.29 5.68
CA ILE A 111 4.76 -11.62 5.02
C ILE A 111 4.97 -10.10 4.98
N GLY A 112 5.56 -9.52 6.04
CA GLY A 112 5.89 -8.09 6.08
C GLY A 112 7.25 -7.73 5.47
N HIS A 113 8.11 -8.72 5.22
CA HIS A 113 9.50 -8.53 4.82
C HIS A 113 9.89 -9.50 3.70
N PRO A 114 9.49 -9.21 2.45
CA PRO A 114 9.68 -10.14 1.32
C PRO A 114 11.15 -10.37 0.94
N ALA A 115 12.04 -9.45 1.33
CA ALA A 115 13.49 -9.64 1.28
C ALA A 115 14.02 -9.70 2.72
N ILE A 116 14.51 -10.87 3.12
CA ILE A 116 14.98 -11.14 4.49
C ILE A 116 16.42 -11.63 4.48
N THR A 117 17.17 -11.26 5.53
CA THR A 117 18.48 -11.84 5.84
C THR A 117 18.40 -12.58 7.17
N ILE A 118 19.27 -13.57 7.39
CA ILE A 118 19.34 -14.33 8.65
C ILE A 118 19.50 -13.37 9.84
N LYS A 119 20.43 -12.42 9.74
CA LYS A 119 20.69 -11.42 10.78
C LYS A 119 19.45 -10.58 11.12
N ALA A 120 18.68 -10.18 10.11
CA ALA A 120 17.45 -9.42 10.32
C ALA A 120 16.38 -10.29 11.02
N ALA A 121 16.23 -11.55 10.61
CA ALA A 121 15.31 -12.50 11.23
C ALA A 121 15.65 -12.77 12.70
N VAL A 122 16.93 -13.07 12.98
CA VAL A 122 17.46 -13.30 14.33
C VAL A 122 17.19 -12.10 15.24
N THR A 123 17.48 -10.89 14.75
CA THR A 123 17.28 -9.66 15.51
C THR A 123 15.80 -9.39 15.77
N ALA A 124 14.96 -9.56 14.76
CA ALA A 124 13.53 -9.29 14.87
C ALA A 124 12.80 -10.30 15.76
N LEU A 125 13.23 -11.56 15.76
CA LEU A 125 12.56 -12.66 16.46
C LEU A 125 13.20 -13.01 17.80
N GLY A 126 14.37 -12.46 18.12
CA GLY A 126 15.07 -12.73 19.38
C GLY A 126 15.54 -14.18 19.53
N VAL A 127 15.80 -14.86 18.40
CA VAL A 127 16.20 -16.27 18.35
C VAL A 127 17.71 -16.42 18.18
N SER A 128 18.27 -17.56 18.58
CA SER A 128 19.70 -17.83 18.43
C SER A 128 20.10 -17.96 16.95
N ASP A 129 21.30 -17.49 16.61
CA ASP A 129 21.85 -17.63 15.26
C ASP A 129 22.15 -19.12 14.96
N PRO A 130 21.63 -19.68 13.85
CA PRO A 130 21.93 -21.07 13.49
C PRO A 130 23.43 -21.34 13.28
N ASP A 131 24.23 -20.34 12.93
CA ASP A 131 25.69 -20.51 12.73
C ASP A 131 26.47 -20.66 14.06
N ILE A 132 25.84 -20.47 15.21
CA ILE A 132 26.46 -20.66 16.55
C ILE A 132 26.19 -22.08 17.10
N ALA A 133 25.42 -22.91 16.39
CA ALA A 133 25.04 -24.26 16.83
C ALA A 133 25.79 -25.41 16.12
N ALA A 134 26.97 -25.16 15.54
CA ALA A 134 27.82 -26.17 14.91
C ALA A 134 29.08 -26.47 15.73
#